data_AF-A0A3M2BD24-F1
#
_entry.id   AF-A0A3M2BD24-F1
#
_cell.length_a   1.000
_cell.length_b   1.000
_cell.length_c   1.000
_cell.angle_alpha   90.00
_cell.angle_beta   90.00
_cell.angle_gamma   90.00
#
_symmetry.space_group_name_H-M   'P 1'
#
loop_
_entity.id
_entity.type
_entity.pdbx_description
1 polymer ?
#
loop_
_entity_poly.entity_id
_entity_poly.type
_entity_poly.pdbx_seq_one_letter_code
_entity_poly.pdbx_strand_id
1 'polypeptide(L)'
;MRKIDMEDVPKISVITSVFFVASLIHVPIGPTSVHLILNGLVGIVLGWRAFPAIMVGVTLQTVLFGHGGVTVLGVNWLMLGGGGLVAYMVWQLRHRFNHPRKEVIFGALAGGAGIISSGLVLSLALVTTGEAFFNIAGLALAAHVPVMIIEAIVTGACAGFLMKTKPEVLAGQLPQAVPSESVTAGSET
;
A
#
# COMPACT_ATOMS: atom_id res chain seq x y z
N MET A 1 -2.09 19.21 -4.75
CA MET A 1 -2.67 18.06 -5.49
C MET A 1 -1.99 17.97 -6.85
N ARG A 2 -1.20 16.91 -7.09
CA ARG A 2 -0.57 16.66 -8.39
C ARG A 2 -1.66 16.10 -9.33
N LYS A 3 -1.82 16.67 -10.53
CA LYS A 3 -2.86 16.26 -11.50
C LYS A 3 -2.84 14.73 -11.68
N ILE A 4 -4.02 14.11 -11.65
CA ILE A 4 -4.21 12.75 -12.15
C ILE A 4 -4.22 12.92 -13.66
N ASP A 5 -3.21 12.41 -14.35
CA ASP A 5 -3.24 12.39 -15.80
C ASP A 5 -4.23 11.30 -16.24
N MET A 6 -4.87 11.47 -17.40
CA MET A 6 -5.86 10.49 -17.88
C MET A 6 -5.26 9.08 -18.04
N GLU A 7 -3.95 9.02 -18.26
CA GLU A 7 -3.14 7.80 -18.36
C GLU A 7 -2.99 7.04 -17.02
N ASP A 8 -3.18 7.72 -15.88
CA ASP A 8 -3.05 7.12 -14.55
C ASP A 8 -4.35 6.46 -14.06
N VAL A 9 -5.50 6.80 -14.65
CA VAL A 9 -6.82 6.30 -14.23
C VAL A 9 -6.91 4.77 -14.31
N PRO A 10 -6.49 4.09 -15.40
CA PRO A 10 -6.52 2.63 -15.46
C PRO A 10 -5.65 1.98 -14.38
N LYS A 11 -4.46 2.52 -14.13
CA LYS A 11 -3.52 2.02 -13.11
C LYS A 11 -4.11 2.13 -11.71
N ILE A 12 -4.64 3.29 -11.35
CA ILE A 12 -5.30 3.51 -10.05
C ILE A 12 -6.49 2.57 -9.91
N SER A 13 -7.31 2.43 -10.95
CA SER A 13 -8.49 1.57 -10.93
C SER A 13 -8.13 0.11 -10.70
N VAL A 14 -7.17 -0.44 -11.45
CA VAL A 14 -6.75 -1.85 -11.30
C VAL A 14 -6.18 -2.11 -9.91
N ILE A 15 -5.29 -1.24 -9.41
CA ILE A 15 -4.69 -1.43 -8.09
C ILE A 15 -5.72 -1.28 -6.97
N THR A 16 -6.67 -0.35 -7.10
CA THR A 16 -7.79 -0.21 -6.15
C THR A 16 -8.69 -1.45 -6.17
N SER A 17 -8.96 -2.02 -7.35
CA SER A 17 -9.72 -3.27 -7.48
C SER A 17 -8.99 -4.47 -6.87
N VAL A 18 -7.67 -4.58 -7.07
CA VAL A 18 -6.85 -5.64 -6.44
C VAL A 18 -6.89 -5.51 -4.92
N PHE A 19 -6.70 -4.31 -4.39
CA PHE A 19 -6.85 -4.01 -2.96
C PHE A 19 -8.24 -4.43 -2.45
N PHE A 20 -9.29 -4.00 -3.14
CA PHE A 20 -10.66 -4.28 -2.76
C PHE A 20 -10.97 -5.77 -2.76
N VAL A 21 -10.64 -6.51 -3.82
CA VAL A 21 -10.91 -7.95 -3.90
C VAL A 21 -10.08 -8.73 -2.87
N ALA A 22 -8.78 -8.42 -2.72
CA ALA A 22 -7.93 -9.09 -1.76
C ALA A 22 -8.41 -8.89 -0.32
N SER A 23 -8.93 -7.71 -0.01
CA SER A 23 -9.47 -7.39 1.32
C SER A 23 -10.75 -8.13 1.71
N LEU A 24 -11.46 -8.70 0.72
CA LEU A 24 -12.59 -9.59 0.98
C LEU A 24 -12.14 -10.99 1.37
N ILE A 25 -10.87 -11.36 1.11
CA ILE A 25 -10.31 -12.63 1.52
C ILE A 25 -9.97 -12.53 3.00
N HIS A 26 -10.84 -13.10 3.83
CA HIS A 26 -10.65 -13.19 5.27
C HIS A 26 -10.41 -14.61 5.71
N VAL A 27 -9.34 -14.80 6.48
CA VAL A 27 -9.04 -16.08 7.09
C VAL A 27 -9.38 -15.97 8.58
N PRO A 28 -10.29 -16.81 9.09
CA PRO A 28 -10.57 -16.84 10.52
C PRO A 28 -9.33 -17.38 11.24
N ILE A 29 -8.72 -16.56 12.11
CA ILE A 29 -7.59 -16.97 12.96
C ILE A 29 -7.97 -16.68 14.41
N GLY A 30 -8.42 -17.72 15.12
CA GLY A 30 -8.86 -17.62 16.51
C GLY A 30 -10.16 -16.78 16.65
N PRO A 31 -10.29 -15.92 17.68
CA PRO A 31 -11.50 -15.12 17.90
C PRO A 31 -11.66 -13.94 16.93
N THR A 32 -10.68 -13.71 16.05
CA THR A 32 -10.65 -12.59 15.10
C THR A 32 -10.52 -13.07 13.66
N SER A 33 -11.19 -12.41 12.72
CA SER A 33 -10.94 -12.59 11.29
C SER A 33 -9.86 -11.63 10.86
N VAL A 34 -8.80 -12.13 10.22
CA VAL A 34 -7.75 -11.27 9.67
C VAL A 34 -7.90 -11.25 8.16
N HIS A 35 -7.76 -10.06 7.58
CA HIS A 35 -7.97 -9.80 6.16
C HIS A 35 -6.64 -9.39 5.53
N LEU A 36 -6.43 -9.75 4.27
CA LEU A 36 -5.32 -9.18 3.51
C LEU A 36 -5.62 -7.70 3.23
N ILE A 37 -4.67 -6.82 3.52
CA ILE A 37 -4.89 -5.38 3.46
C ILE A 37 -4.21 -4.79 2.22
N LEU A 38 -3.10 -5.35 1.74
CA LEU A 38 -2.32 -4.89 0.58
C LEU A 38 -1.99 -3.38 0.57
N ASN A 39 -2.10 -2.67 1.70
CA ASN A 39 -1.83 -1.23 1.76
C ASN A 39 -0.37 -0.92 1.39
N GLY A 40 0.55 -1.84 1.72
CA GLY A 40 1.94 -1.80 1.29
C GLY A 40 2.08 -1.80 -0.23
N LEU A 41 1.45 -2.77 -0.89
CA LEU A 41 1.45 -2.89 -2.35
C LEU A 41 0.85 -1.65 -3.03
N VAL A 42 -0.29 -1.17 -2.52
CA VAL A 42 -0.92 0.05 -3.05
C VAL A 42 0.02 1.25 -2.88
N GLY A 43 0.69 1.37 -1.74
CA GLY A 43 1.69 2.39 -1.45
C GLY A 43 2.87 2.38 -2.43
N ILE A 44 3.46 1.22 -2.70
CA ILE A 44 4.63 1.13 -3.60
C ILE A 44 4.27 1.35 -5.07
N VAL A 45 3.01 1.17 -5.48
CA VAL A 45 2.57 1.31 -6.88
C VAL A 45 1.96 2.69 -7.16
N LEU A 46 1.11 3.20 -6.26
CA LEU A 46 0.37 4.46 -6.45
C LEU A 46 1.02 5.65 -5.75
N GLY A 47 1.94 5.41 -4.82
CA GLY A 47 2.60 6.44 -4.03
C GLY A 47 1.64 7.32 -3.26
N TRP A 48 1.73 8.64 -3.42
CA TRP A 48 0.81 9.59 -2.77
C TRP A 48 -0.66 9.37 -3.12
N ARG A 49 -0.95 8.72 -4.26
CA ARG A 49 -2.33 8.40 -4.69
C ARG A 49 -2.88 7.15 -3.98
N ALA A 50 -2.06 6.44 -3.21
CA ALA A 50 -2.49 5.29 -2.41
C ALA A 50 -3.59 5.69 -1.40
N PHE A 51 -3.47 6.86 -0.77
CA PHE A 51 -4.44 7.32 0.21
C PHE A 51 -5.85 7.47 -0.37
N PRO A 52 -6.09 8.28 -1.44
CA PRO A 52 -7.44 8.39 -2.02
C PRO A 52 -7.94 7.07 -2.63
N ALA A 53 -7.06 6.24 -3.20
CA ALA A 53 -7.42 4.92 -3.72
C ALA A 53 -7.98 4.01 -2.60
N ILE A 54 -7.26 3.93 -1.48
CA ILE A 54 -7.68 3.13 -0.32
C ILE A 54 -8.95 3.70 0.29
N MET A 55 -9.09 5.03 0.40
CA MET A 55 -10.33 5.65 0.90
C MET A 55 -11.55 5.20 0.09
N VAL A 56 -11.46 5.22 -1.25
CA VAL A 56 -12.54 4.76 -2.13
C VAL A 56 -12.83 3.27 -1.88
N GLY A 57 -11.79 2.43 -1.86
CA GLY A 57 -11.96 1.00 -1.62
C GLY A 57 -12.62 0.69 -0.28
N VAL A 58 -12.19 1.35 0.80
CA VAL A 58 -12.76 1.17 2.15
C VAL A 58 -14.19 1.67 2.23
N THR A 59 -14.51 2.78 1.56
CA THR A 59 -15.89 3.28 1.47
C THR A 59 -16.79 2.25 0.78
N LEU A 60 -16.32 1.67 -0.32
CA LEU A 60 -17.03 0.62 -1.02
C LEU A 60 -17.20 -0.64 -0.16
N GLN A 61 -16.21 -1.01 0.67
CA GLN A 61 -16.33 -2.15 1.58
C GLN A 61 -17.47 -1.93 2.58
N THR A 62 -17.56 -0.73 3.15
CA THR A 62 -18.61 -0.38 4.11
C THR A 62 -19.98 -0.34 3.46
N VAL A 63 -20.11 0.23 2.25
CA VAL A 63 -21.40 0.34 1.56
C VAL A 63 -21.89 -1.00 1.00
N LEU A 64 -21.01 -1.80 0.40
CA LEU A 64 -21.40 -3.02 -0.31
C LEU A 64 -21.50 -4.25 0.62
N PHE A 65 -20.66 -4.32 1.64
CA PHE A 65 -20.54 -5.51 2.51
C PHE A 65 -20.84 -5.21 3.97
N GLY A 66 -21.15 -3.96 4.33
CA GLY A 66 -21.31 -3.55 5.73
C GLY A 66 -20.02 -3.68 6.55
N HIS A 67 -18.87 -3.88 5.89
CA HIS A 67 -17.61 -4.15 6.57
C HIS A 67 -17.01 -2.85 7.12
N GLY A 68 -16.56 -2.88 8.37
CA GLY A 68 -15.87 -1.76 8.99
C GLY A 68 -16.76 -0.57 9.37
N GLY A 69 -18.09 -0.68 9.35
CA GLY A 69 -19.05 0.25 10.00
C GLY A 69 -18.98 1.73 9.58
N VAL A 70 -20.13 2.34 9.26
CA VAL A 70 -20.18 3.75 8.82
C VAL A 70 -19.62 4.72 9.87
N THR A 71 -19.78 4.42 11.16
CA THR A 71 -19.33 5.28 12.27
C THR A 71 -17.81 5.30 12.45
N VAL A 72 -17.11 4.22 12.07
CA VAL A 72 -15.64 4.10 12.21
C VAL A 72 -14.91 4.24 10.87
N LEU A 73 -15.64 4.57 9.80
CA LEU A 73 -15.12 4.77 8.44
C LEU A 73 -13.93 5.73 8.40
N GLY A 74 -14.00 6.84 9.13
CA GLY A 74 -12.91 7.83 9.20
C GLY A 74 -11.62 7.26 9.79
N VAL A 75 -11.72 6.46 10.86
CA VAL A 75 -10.56 5.79 11.46
C VAL A 75 -10.01 4.75 10.50
N ASN A 76 -10.86 4.01 9.78
CA ASN A 76 -10.41 3.05 8.77
C ASN A 76 -9.67 3.71 7.60
N TRP A 77 -10.11 4.88 7.14
CA TRP A 77 -9.38 5.65 6.14
C TRP A 77 -7.98 6.04 6.63
N LEU A 78 -7.88 6.55 7.86
CA LEU A 78 -6.58 6.93 8.44
C LEU A 78 -5.68 5.72 8.66
N MET A 79 -6.24 4.64 9.17
CA MET A 79 -5.53 3.39 9.43
C MET A 79 -4.96 2.81 8.13
N LEU A 80 -5.82 2.51 7.16
CA LEU A 80 -5.42 1.80 5.95
C LEU A 80 -4.74 2.73 4.95
N GLY A 81 -5.30 3.91 4.72
CA GLY A 81 -4.75 4.91 3.82
C GLY A 81 -3.44 5.47 4.35
N GLY A 82 -3.38 5.80 5.65
CA GLY A 82 -2.16 6.25 6.31
C GLY A 82 -1.08 5.17 6.29
N GLY A 83 -1.44 3.90 6.51
CA GLY A 83 -0.52 2.78 6.35
C GLY A 83 0.07 2.67 4.94
N GLY A 84 -0.74 2.88 3.90
CA GLY A 84 -0.26 2.94 2.52
C GLY A 84 0.72 4.09 2.27
N LEU A 85 0.52 5.25 2.91
CA LEU A 85 1.46 6.37 2.83
C LEU A 85 2.79 6.07 3.55
N VAL A 86 2.73 5.47 4.74
CA VAL A 86 3.93 5.04 5.47
C VAL A 86 4.72 4.03 4.65
N ALA A 87 4.03 3.06 4.04
CA ALA A 87 4.64 2.10 3.12
C ALA A 87 5.32 2.79 1.94
N TYR A 88 4.67 3.79 1.32
CA TYR A 88 5.26 4.59 0.26
C TYR A 88 6.51 5.35 0.73
N MET A 89 6.48 5.94 1.94
CA MET A 89 7.65 6.61 2.49
C MET A 89 8.83 5.64 2.67
N VAL A 90 8.59 4.47 3.27
CA VAL A 90 9.60 3.40 3.40
C VAL A 90 10.13 2.97 2.02
N TRP A 91 9.25 2.84 1.03
CA TRP A 91 9.62 2.51 -0.34
C TRP A 91 10.54 3.56 -0.99
N GLN A 92 10.38 4.86 -0.69
CA GLN A 92 11.27 5.90 -1.21
C GLN A 92 12.70 5.80 -0.65
N LEU A 93 12.90 5.22 0.53
CA LEU A 93 14.24 5.07 1.11
C LEU A 93 15.14 4.17 0.26
N ARG A 94 14.58 3.29 -0.58
CA ARG A 94 15.35 2.38 -1.44
C ARG A 94 16.32 3.11 -2.39
N HIS A 95 15.99 4.34 -2.78
CA HIS A 95 16.85 5.14 -3.66
C HIS A 95 18.16 5.57 -2.99
N ARG A 96 18.24 5.52 -1.65
CA ARG A 96 19.46 5.81 -0.88
C ARG A 96 20.43 4.63 -0.80
N PHE A 97 20.02 3.44 -1.27
CA PHE A 97 20.80 2.22 -1.16
C PHE A 97 21.13 1.66 -2.55
N ASN A 98 22.37 1.19 -2.71
CA ASN A 98 22.83 0.56 -3.95
C ASN A 98 23.04 -0.94 -3.75
N HIS A 99 21.94 -1.68 -3.59
CA HIS A 99 21.95 -3.13 -3.41
C HIS A 99 21.11 -3.82 -4.49
N PRO A 100 21.57 -4.95 -5.09
CA PRO A 100 20.87 -5.61 -6.20
C PRO A 100 19.46 -6.13 -5.83
N ARG A 101 19.22 -6.40 -4.54
CA ARG A 101 17.92 -6.85 -4.02
C ARG A 101 17.10 -5.76 -3.34
N LYS A 102 17.46 -4.48 -3.51
CA LYS A 102 16.82 -3.36 -2.78
C LYS A 102 15.30 -3.32 -2.99
N GLU A 103 14.80 -3.57 -4.20
CA GLU A 103 13.37 -3.51 -4.48
C GLU A 103 12.58 -4.58 -3.71
N VAL A 104 13.11 -5.81 -3.60
CA VAL A 104 12.46 -6.88 -2.81
C VAL A 104 12.48 -6.54 -1.32
N ILE A 105 13.63 -6.08 -0.82
CA ILE A 105 13.82 -5.76 0.60
C ILE A 105 12.93 -4.58 1.00
N PHE A 106 13.00 -3.46 0.27
CA PHE A 106 12.18 -2.28 0.56
C PHE A 106 10.70 -2.50 0.26
N GLY A 107 10.36 -3.37 -0.69
CA GLY A 107 8.98 -3.83 -0.88
C GLY A 107 8.46 -4.59 0.34
N ALA A 108 9.25 -5.53 0.88
CA ALA A 108 8.87 -6.26 2.09
C ALA A 108 8.77 -5.35 3.32
N LEU A 109 9.74 -4.44 3.49
CA LEU A 109 9.71 -3.44 4.55
C LEU A 109 8.50 -2.50 4.41
N ALA A 110 8.15 -2.09 3.19
CA ALA A 110 6.96 -1.28 2.94
C ALA A 110 5.67 -2.04 3.31
N GLY A 111 5.55 -3.32 2.93
CA GLY A 111 4.46 -4.20 3.33
C GLY A 111 4.32 -4.28 4.85
N GLY A 112 5.40 -4.63 5.55
CA GLY A 112 5.41 -4.69 7.01
C GLY A 112 5.09 -3.35 7.68
N ALA A 113 5.70 -2.25 7.20
CA ALA A 113 5.48 -0.92 7.76
C ALA A 113 4.04 -0.43 7.58
N GLY A 114 3.39 -0.75 6.46
CA GLY A 114 1.98 -0.44 6.23
C GLY A 114 1.05 -1.13 7.22
N ILE A 115 1.31 -2.41 7.53
CA ILE A 115 0.52 -3.17 8.51
C ILE A 115 0.81 -2.72 9.94
N ILE A 116 2.08 -2.51 10.30
CA ILE A 116 2.46 -2.03 11.65
C ILE A 116 1.81 -0.68 11.94
N SER A 117 1.94 0.28 11.02
CA SER A 117 1.35 1.61 11.19
C SER A 117 -0.18 1.55 11.30
N SER A 118 -0.84 0.70 10.50
CA SER A 118 -2.27 0.44 10.62
C SER A 118 -2.63 -0.13 11.99
N GLY A 119 -1.89 -1.14 12.47
CA GLY A 119 -2.09 -1.73 13.79
C GLY A 119 -1.90 -0.73 14.94
N LEU A 120 -0.94 0.20 14.81
CA LEU A 120 -0.73 1.26 15.79
C LEU A 120 -1.91 2.24 15.84
N VAL A 121 -2.45 2.64 14.68
CA VAL A 121 -3.65 3.49 14.62
C VAL A 121 -4.86 2.78 15.23
N LEU A 122 -5.04 1.49 14.93
CA LEU A 122 -6.09 0.66 15.53
C LEU A 122 -5.94 0.57 17.06
N SER A 123 -4.75 0.26 17.54
CA SER A 123 -4.44 0.15 18.96
C SER A 123 -4.72 1.46 19.70
N LEU A 124 -4.29 2.59 19.12
CA LEU A 124 -4.57 3.91 19.67
C LEU A 124 -6.07 4.20 19.73
N ALA A 125 -6.81 3.91 18.66
CA ALA A 125 -8.26 4.09 18.62
C ALA A 125 -8.98 3.26 19.70
N LEU A 126 -8.58 2.00 19.89
CA LEU A 126 -9.12 1.12 20.93
C LEU A 126 -8.83 1.63 22.34
N VAL A 127 -7.59 2.04 22.60
CA VAL A 127 -7.19 2.59 23.91
C VAL A 127 -7.96 3.87 24.24
N THR A 128 -8.20 4.73 23.24
CA THR A 128 -9.01 5.95 23.44
C THR A 128 -10.51 5.66 23.64
N THR A 129 -10.98 4.46 23.32
CA THR A 129 -12.38 4.06 23.51
C THR A 129 -12.66 3.66 24.97
N GLY A 130 -11.66 3.19 25.71
CA GLY A 130 -11.76 2.93 27.15
C GLY A 130 -10.83 1.84 27.66
N GLU A 131 -10.62 1.81 28.98
CA GLU A 131 -9.69 0.86 29.64
C GLU A 131 -10.03 -0.62 29.36
N ALA A 132 -11.31 -0.93 29.16
CA ALA A 132 -11.78 -2.27 28.83
C ALA A 132 -11.17 -2.84 27.52
N PHE A 133 -10.69 -1.99 26.62
CA PHE A 133 -10.17 -2.40 25.31
C PHE A 133 -8.65 -2.57 25.25
N PHE A 134 -7.91 -2.32 26.34
CA PHE A 134 -6.43 -2.46 26.34
C PHE A 134 -5.98 -3.89 26.01
N ASN A 135 -6.60 -4.89 26.63
CA ASN A 135 -6.29 -6.30 26.36
C ASN A 135 -6.65 -6.68 24.92
N ILE A 136 -7.75 -6.11 24.39
CA ILE A 136 -8.21 -6.34 23.02
C ILE A 136 -7.23 -5.70 22.02
N ALA A 137 -6.69 -4.52 22.31
CA ALA A 137 -5.70 -3.85 21.46
C ALA A 137 -4.40 -4.68 21.35
N GLY A 138 -3.91 -5.22 22.47
CA GLY A 138 -2.74 -6.11 22.46
C GLY A 138 -3.00 -7.41 21.68
N LEU A 139 -4.15 -8.03 21.89
CA LEU A 139 -4.54 -9.25 21.17
C LEU A 139 -4.72 -9.00 19.67
N ALA A 140 -5.33 -7.87 19.29
CA ALA A 140 -5.48 -7.48 17.90
C ALA A 140 -4.13 -7.30 17.22
N LEU A 141 -3.17 -6.62 17.85
CA LEU A 141 -1.81 -6.49 17.31
C LEU A 141 -1.13 -7.84 17.13
N ALA A 142 -1.23 -8.73 18.12
CA ALA A 142 -0.67 -10.08 18.03
C ALA A 142 -1.30 -10.89 16.88
N ALA A 143 -2.62 -10.80 16.70
CA ALA A 143 -3.34 -11.46 15.62
C ALA A 143 -2.95 -10.95 14.22
N HIS A 144 -2.40 -9.73 14.11
CA HIS A 144 -1.93 -9.17 12.83
C HIS A 144 -0.49 -9.56 12.51
N VAL A 145 0.27 -10.18 13.42
CA VAL A 145 1.66 -10.60 13.15
C VAL A 145 1.77 -11.59 11.98
N PRO A 146 0.95 -12.67 11.89
CA PRO A 146 0.98 -13.56 10.73
C PRO A 146 0.68 -12.84 9.42
N VAL A 147 -0.29 -11.92 9.43
CA VAL A 147 -0.67 -11.16 8.23
C VAL A 147 0.42 -10.16 7.84
N MET A 148 1.09 -9.53 8.80
CA MET A 148 2.25 -8.68 8.53
C MET A 148 3.36 -9.43 7.80
N ILE A 149 3.63 -10.67 8.19
CA ILE A 149 4.62 -11.53 7.52
C ILE A 149 4.19 -11.84 6.10
N ILE A 150 2.93 -12.24 5.90
CA ILE A 150 2.38 -12.56 4.58
C ILE A 150 2.43 -11.33 3.67
N GLU A 151 1.96 -10.18 4.14
CA GLU A 151 1.94 -8.92 3.41
C GLU A 151 3.35 -8.42 3.05
N ALA A 152 4.31 -8.56 3.95
CA ALA A 152 5.71 -8.26 3.67
C ALA A 152 6.26 -9.16 2.56
N ILE A 153 6.03 -10.47 2.63
CA ILE A 153 6.47 -11.42 1.60
C ILE A 153 5.83 -11.09 0.24
N VAL A 154 4.49 -10.92 0.22
CA VAL A 154 3.73 -10.62 -0.99
C VAL A 154 4.17 -9.30 -1.60
N THR A 155 4.30 -8.24 -0.81
CA THR A 155 4.72 -6.92 -1.30
C THR A 155 6.16 -6.94 -1.80
N GLY A 156 7.08 -7.60 -1.11
CA GLY A 156 8.46 -7.76 -1.55
C GLY A 156 8.59 -8.56 -2.84
N ALA A 157 7.84 -9.66 -2.96
CA ALA A 157 7.80 -10.47 -4.18
C ALA A 157 7.23 -9.66 -5.37
N CYS A 158 6.12 -8.95 -5.16
CA CYS A 158 5.52 -8.07 -6.16
C CYS A 158 6.50 -6.96 -6.59
N ALA A 159 7.17 -6.30 -5.65
CA ALA A 159 8.15 -5.26 -5.94
C ALA A 159 9.28 -5.79 -6.83
N GLY A 160 9.85 -6.95 -6.48
CA GLY A 160 10.90 -7.60 -7.26
C GLY A 160 10.44 -8.02 -8.66
N PHE A 161 9.22 -8.54 -8.78
CA PHE A 161 8.65 -8.95 -10.06
C PHE A 161 8.33 -7.75 -10.96
N LEU A 162 7.68 -6.72 -10.41
CA LEU A 162 7.32 -5.51 -11.14
C LEU A 162 8.55 -4.75 -11.60
N MET A 163 9.62 -4.69 -10.79
CA MET A 163 10.88 -4.07 -11.24
C MET A 163 11.46 -4.74 -12.48
N LYS A 164 11.30 -6.07 -12.61
CA LYS A 164 11.82 -6.83 -13.75
C LYS A 164 10.93 -6.73 -15.00
N THR A 165 9.63 -6.62 -14.82
CA THR A 165 8.65 -6.77 -15.90
C THR A 165 8.05 -5.45 -16.39
N LYS A 166 7.79 -4.53 -15.46
CA LYS A 166 7.08 -3.26 -15.66
C LYS A 166 7.57 -2.21 -14.64
N PRO A 167 8.87 -1.85 -14.60
CA PRO A 167 9.40 -0.95 -13.58
C PRO A 167 8.64 0.39 -13.52
N GLU A 168 8.12 0.87 -14.65
CA GLU A 168 7.31 2.09 -14.79
C GLU A 168 6.04 2.11 -13.94
N VAL A 169 5.52 0.95 -13.51
CA VAL A 169 4.36 0.92 -12.62
C VAL A 169 4.73 1.22 -11.16
N LEU A 170 5.99 1.09 -10.77
CA LEU A 170 6.40 1.38 -9.39
C LEU A 170 6.47 2.89 -9.14
N ALA A 171 6.07 3.31 -7.94
CA ALA A 171 6.12 4.71 -7.56
C ALA A 171 7.56 5.19 -7.34
N GLY A 172 7.82 6.45 -7.70
CA GLY A 172 9.15 7.05 -7.53
C GLY A 172 10.20 6.61 -8.55
N GLN A 173 9.82 6.00 -9.68
CA GLN A 173 10.76 5.88 -10.79
C GLN A 173 11.15 7.27 -11.29
N LEU A 174 12.44 7.50 -11.43
CA LEU A 174 12.95 8.69 -12.11
C LEU A 174 12.60 8.57 -13.60
N PRO A 175 12.22 9.66 -14.27
CA PRO A 175 11.99 9.65 -15.72
C PRO A 175 13.24 9.08 -16.41
N GLN A 176 13.07 8.05 -17.25
CA GLN A 176 14.16 7.65 -18.12
C GLN A 176 14.41 8.80 -19.09
N ALA A 177 15.66 9.28 -19.16
CA ALA A 177 16.03 10.28 -20.15
C ALA A 177 15.71 9.71 -21.53
N VAL A 178 14.80 10.37 -22.27
CA VAL A 178 14.58 10.10 -23.69
C VAL A 178 15.94 10.35 -24.35
N PRO A 179 16.55 9.36 -25.03
CA PRO A 179 17.76 9.60 -25.79
C PRO A 179 17.47 10.73 -26.77
N SER A 180 18.17 11.86 -26.66
CA SER A 180 18.06 12.92 -27.66
C SER A 180 18.44 12.30 -28.99
N GLU A 181 17.50 12.19 -29.92
CA GLU A 181 17.84 11.94 -31.32
C GLU A 181 18.86 13.01 -31.71
N SER A 182 20.10 12.57 -31.92
CA SER A 182 21.14 13.42 -32.47
C SER A 182 20.62 13.91 -33.81
N VAL A 183 20.26 15.18 -33.87
CA VAL A 183 20.04 15.91 -35.12
C VAL A 183 21.36 15.86 -35.87
N THR A 184 21.59 14.80 -36.64
CA THR A 184 22.57 14.81 -37.72
C THR A 184 21.96 15.69 -38.80
N ALA A 185 22.14 17.00 -38.63
CA ALA A 185 21.98 17.95 -39.71
C ALA A 185 23.00 17.53 -40.78
N GLY A 186 22.48 16.85 -41.80
CA GLY A 186 23.21 16.52 -43.01
C GLY A 186 23.76 17.81 -43.60
N SER A 187 25.07 17.83 -43.76
CA SER A 187 25.73 18.66 -44.75
C SER A 187 25.24 18.23 -46.12
N GLU A 188 24.36 19.00 -46.73
CA GLU A 188 24.13 18.95 -48.17
C GLU A 188 24.24 20.37 -48.72
N THR A 189 25.43 20.60 -49.32
CA THR A 189 25.79 21.50 -50.44
C THR A 189 25.20 22.90 -50.51
#